data_AF-A0AAQ4RY07-F1
#
_entry.id   AF-A0AAQ4RY07-F1
#
_cell.length_a   1.000
_cell.length_b   1.000
_cell.length_c   1.000
_cell.angle_alpha   90.00
_cell.angle_beta   90.00
_cell.angle_gamma   90.00
#
_symmetry.space_group_name_H-M   'P 1'
#
loop_
_entity.id
_entity.type
_entity.pdbx_description
1 polymer ?
#
loop_
_entity_poly.entity_id
_entity_poly.type
_entity_poly.pdbx_seq_one_letter_code
_entity_poly.pdbx_strand_id
1 'polypeptide(L)' 'ITVTLSMMICISIIYALCCQKPNSAPRKAVYKFVKCNPEGDQANCVTQQSPSMAWSPDLPDPGRAVLDVLESELH' A
#
# COMPACT_ATOMS: atom_id res chain seq x y z
N ILE A 1 -2.89 30.04 -36.73
CA ILE A 1 -3.35 28.63 -36.78
C ILE A 1 -2.43 27.74 -35.95
N THR A 2 -1.11 27.72 -36.18
CA THR A 2 -0.16 26.89 -35.42
C THR A 2 -0.06 27.28 -33.94
N VAL A 3 -0.02 28.59 -33.63
CA VAL A 3 0.05 29.09 -32.23
C VAL A 3 -1.25 28.85 -31.46
N THR A 4 -2.38 29.06 -32.12
CA THR A 4 -3.72 28.80 -31.55
C THR A 4 -3.94 27.32 -31.28
N LEU A 5 -3.47 26.44 -32.19
CA LEU A 5 -3.52 24.98 -32.01
C LEU A 5 -2.66 24.54 -30.83
N SER A 6 -1.43 25.09 -30.72
CA SER A 6 -0.53 24.81 -29.60
C SER A 6 -1.12 25.24 -28.25
N MET A 7 -1.78 26.39 -28.19
CA MET A 7 -2.41 26.91 -26.97
C MET A 7 -3.60 26.03 -26.51
N MET A 8 -4.43 25.55 -27.45
CA MET A 8 -5.55 24.65 -27.14
C MET A 8 -5.09 23.29 -26.63
N ILE A 9 -3.98 22.77 -27.16
CA ILE A 9 -3.36 21.52 -26.69
C ILE A 9 -2.88 21.67 -25.25
N CYS A 10 -2.19 22.77 -24.93
CA CYS A 10 -1.71 23.03 -23.57
C CYS A 10 -2.85 23.07 -22.55
N ILE A 11 -3.94 23.79 -22.85
CA ILE A 11 -5.11 23.89 -21.97
C ILE A 11 -5.74 22.52 -21.73
N SER A 12 -5.86 21.71 -22.79
CA SER A 12 -6.43 20.36 -22.71
C SER A 12 -5.59 19.42 -21.84
N ILE A 13 -4.25 19.51 -21.95
CA ILE A 13 -3.31 18.73 -21.14
C ILE A 13 -3.44 19.12 -19.65
N ILE A 14 -3.42 20.42 -19.34
CA ILE A 14 -3.53 20.92 -17.97
C ILE A 14 -4.86 20.46 -17.33
N TYR A 15 -5.97 20.55 -18.07
CA TYR A 15 -7.27 20.10 -17.59
C TYR A 15 -7.28 18.60 -17.28
N ALA A 16 -6.69 17.77 -18.15
CA ALA A 16 -6.61 16.32 -17.95
C ALA A 16 -5.73 15.94 -16.73
N LEU A 17 -4.63 16.66 -16.50
CA LEU A 17 -3.76 16.47 -15.33
C LEU A 17 -4.45 16.90 -14.03
N CYS A 18 -5.16 18.03 -14.01
CA CYS A 18 -5.90 18.49 -12.84
C CYS A 18 -7.12 17.62 -12.51
N CYS A 19 -7.72 16.95 -13.51
CA CYS A 19 -8.88 16.09 -13.33
C CYS A 19 -8.54 14.62 -13.01
N GLN A 20 -7.27 14.30 -12.73
CA GLN A 20 -6.90 12.99 -12.18
C GLN A 20 -7.63 12.80 -10.84
N LYS A 21 -8.71 12.02 -10.84
CA LYS A 21 -9.41 11.67 -9.60
C LYS A 21 -8.47 10.83 -8.75
N PRO A 22 -8.26 11.17 -7.47
CA PRO A 22 -7.55 10.26 -6.59
C PRO A 22 -8.32 8.93 -6.57
N ASN A 23 -7.63 7.84 -6.87
CA ASN A 23 -8.17 6.50 -6.68
C ASN A 23 -8.68 6.44 -5.24
N SER A 24 -9.98 6.17 -5.09
CA SER A 24 -10.65 6.13 -3.79
C SER A 24 -9.84 5.30 -2.81
N ALA A 25 -9.51 5.88 -1.65
CA ALA A 25 -8.74 5.20 -0.63
C ALA A 25 -9.40 3.86 -0.27
N PRO A 26 -8.61 2.78 -0.10
CA PRO A 26 -9.14 1.48 0.25
C PRO A 26 -9.93 1.61 1.56
N ARG A 27 -11.20 1.18 1.56
CA ARG A 27 -12.06 1.26 2.76
C ARG A 27 -11.80 0.14 3.75
N LYS A 28 -11.09 -0.90 3.31
CA LYS A 28 -10.82 -2.11 4.08
C LYS A 28 -9.34 -2.42 4.03
N ALA A 29 -8.79 -2.76 5.17
CA ALA A 29 -7.43 -3.24 5.32
C ALA A 29 -7.44 -4.71 5.74
N VAL A 30 -6.36 -5.40 5.40
CA VAL A 30 -6.10 -6.77 5.77
C VAL A 30 -4.62 -6.87 6.06
N TYR A 31 -4.27 -7.19 7.31
CA TYR A 31 -2.90 -7.46 7.71
C TYR A 31 -2.52 -8.92 7.41
N LYS A 32 -1.36 -9.13 6.79
CA LYS A 32 -0.79 -10.45 6.52
C LYS A 32 0.55 -10.55 7.23
N PHE A 33 0.76 -11.62 7.98
CA PHE A 33 2.01 -11.86 8.70
C PHE A 33 2.45 -13.31 8.49
N VAL A 34 3.76 -13.52 8.54
CA VAL A 34 4.36 -14.84 8.41
C VAL A 34 4.73 -15.32 9.81
N LYS A 35 4.26 -16.50 10.19
CA LYS A 35 4.67 -17.18 11.42
C LYS A 35 5.52 -18.38 11.03
N CYS A 36 6.79 -18.36 11.42
CA CYS A 36 7.68 -19.51 11.24
C CYS A 36 7.77 -20.28 12.55
N ASN A 37 7.46 -21.57 12.52
CA ASN A 37 7.70 -22.48 13.64
C ASN A 37 8.96 -23.30 13.34
N PRO A 38 10.07 -23.09 14.07
CA PRO A 38 11.24 -23.95 13.94
C PRO A 38 10.97 -25.29 14.63
N GLU A 39 10.83 -26.38 13.86
CA GLU A 39 10.84 -27.75 14.37
C GLU A 39 12.14 -28.42 13.93
N GLY A 40 13.13 -28.44 14.84
CA GLY A 40 14.47 -28.96 14.54
C GLY A 40 15.19 -28.15 13.45
N ASP A 41 15.68 -28.81 12.41
CA ASP A 41 16.40 -28.19 11.28
C ASP A 41 15.48 -27.59 10.21
N GLN A 42 14.15 -27.68 10.38
CA GLN A 42 13.17 -27.23 9.39
C GLN A 42 12.25 -26.16 9.98
N ALA A 43 12.17 -25.00 9.31
CA ALA A 43 11.23 -23.95 9.66
C ALA A 43 9.97 -24.08 8.81
N ASN A 44 8.83 -24.38 9.45
CA ASN A 44 7.54 -24.33 8.78
C ASN A 44 6.98 -22.91 8.88
N CYS A 45 7.04 -22.17 7.77
CA CYS A 45 6.54 -20.80 7.68
C CYS A 45 5.13 -20.80 7.10
N VAL A 46 4.15 -20.39 7.90
CA VAL A 46 2.74 -20.24 7.49
C VAL A 46 2.39 -18.76 7.40
N THR A 47 1.75 -18.37 6.29
CA THR A 47 1.21 -17.01 6.13
C THR A 47 -0.19 -16.98 6.75
N GLN A 48 -0.39 -16.10 7.72
CA GLN A 48 -1.67 -15.87 8.36
C GLN A 48 -2.20 -14.49 7.97
N GLN A 49 -3.52 -14.40 7.94
CA GLN A 49 -4.22 -13.20 7.54
C GLN A 49 -5.21 -12.80 8.63
N SER A 50 -5.15 -11.54 9.05
CA SER A 50 -6.16 -10.94 9.92
C SER A 50 -7.54 -10.87 9.24
N PRO A 51 -8.63 -10.83 10.02
CA PRO A 51 -9.94 -10.50 9.48
C PRO A 51 -9.93 -9.12 8.80
N SER A 52 -10.83 -8.93 7.82
CA SER A 52 -10.96 -7.64 7.14
C SER A 52 -11.42 -6.57 8.12
N MET A 53 -10.60 -5.53 8.27
CA MET A 53 -10.85 -4.42 9.20
C MET A 53 -11.07 -3.11 8.44
N ALA A 54 -11.62 -2.11 9.12
CA ALA A 54 -11.71 -0.76 8.58
C ALA A 54 -10.29 -0.24 8.33
N TRP A 55 -10.08 0.39 7.17
CA TRP A 55 -8.81 1.04 6.89
C TRP A 55 -8.66 2.29 7.79
N SER A 56 -7.49 2.43 8.44
CA SER A 56 -7.10 3.61 9.20
C SER A 56 -5.72 4.09 8.75
N PRO A 57 -5.46 5.42 8.67
CA PRO A 57 -4.13 5.95 8.37
C PRO A 57 -3.09 5.61 9.45
N ASP A 58 -3.53 5.24 10.66
CA ASP A 58 -2.66 4.78 11.74
C ASP A 58 -2.22 3.32 11.60
N LEU A 59 -2.73 2.60 10.59
CA LEU A 59 -2.28 1.25 10.31
C LEU A 59 -0.81 1.29 9.87
N PRO A 60 0.05 0.45 10.44
CA PRO A 60 1.45 0.43 10.06
C PRO A 60 1.53 0.09 8.56
N ASP A 61 2.30 0.90 7.83
CA ASP A 61 2.67 0.56 6.45
C ASP A 61 3.20 -0.88 6.44
N PRO A 62 2.88 -1.70 5.42
CA PRO A 62 3.41 -3.06 5.31
C PRO A 62 4.94 -3.11 5.48
N GLY A 63 5.66 -2.05 5.11
CA GLY A 63 7.10 -1.91 5.33
C GLY A 63 7.51 -1.58 6.77
N ARG A 64 6.70 -0.81 7.53
CA ARG A 64 6.96 -0.52 8.95
C ARG A 64 6.59 -1.70 9.84
N ALA A 65 5.51 -2.39 9.51
CA ALA A 65 5.04 -3.51 10.30
C ALA A 65 6.02 -4.70 10.30
N VAL A 66 6.79 -4.88 9.22
CA VAL A 66 7.90 -5.85 9.16
C VAL A 66 9.05 -5.45 10.07
N LEU A 67 9.37 -4.14 10.17
CA LEU A 67 10.36 -3.63 11.13
C LEU A 67 9.90 -3.90 12.58
N ASP A 68 8.63 -3.63 12.90
CA ASP A 68 8.08 -3.83 14.25
C ASP A 68 8.08 -5.32 14.68
N VAL A 69 7.80 -6.25 13.74
CA VAL A 69 7.85 -7.71 14.00
C VAL A 69 9.28 -8.17 14.23
N LEU A 70 10.27 -7.65 13.48
CA LEU A 70 11.68 -7.96 13.72
C LEU A 70 12.19 -7.41 15.07
N GLU A 71 11.70 -6.26 15.52
CA GLU A 71 12.03 -5.71 16.84
C GLU A 71 11.40 -6.49 18.00
N SER A 72 10.23 -7.11 17.77
CA SER A 72 9.52 -7.86 18.82
C SER A 72 10.11 -9.25 19.11
N GLU A 73 10.94 -9.80 18.22
CA GLU A 73 11.60 -11.11 18.37
C GLU A 73 13.02 -11.01 18.99
N LEU A 74 13.46 -9.82 19.41
CA LEU A 74 14.80 -9.58 19.99
C LEU A 74 14.79 -9.31 21.51
N HIS A 75 13.89 -9.93 22.27
CA HIS A 75 13.96 -9.95 23.75
C HIS A 75 14.05 -11.37 24.31
#